data_AF-A0AAE1T8Z4-F1
#
_entry.id   AF-A0AAE1T8Z4-F1
#
_cell.length_a   1.000
_cell.length_b   1.000
_cell.length_c   1.000
_cell.angle_alpha   90.00
_cell.angle_beta   90.00
_cell.angle_gamma   90.00
#
_symmetry.space_group_name_H-M   'P 1'
#
loop_
_entity.id
_entity.type
_entity.pdbx_description
1 polymer ?
#
loop_
_entity_poly.entity_id
_entity_poly.type
_entity_poly.pdbx_seq_one_letter_code
_entity_poly.pdbx_strand_id
1 'polypeptide(L)'
;MSEDFKRKTTISVELRVSKTLQSLNLFLESMGKSISLYDLPTRPTNMDNVDCEFPREIQDEMSIQIPPEDYEAELKLNLEQHKAFSMIIDVIQKGKSGIFFIDGPGGTGKTFLYRALLAHLRSKKLMAIATATSGVAAAIMPGGRTAHSHFKIPIDANESSECTMSKQSGAAELLRRSKLLVQFIKH
;
A
#
# COMPACT_ATOMS: atom_id res chain seq x y z
N MET A 1 -8.39 -11.23 -20.32
CA MET A 1 -7.25 -11.78 -19.56
C MET A 1 -6.04 -12.09 -20.45
N SER A 2 -6.10 -12.94 -21.48
CA SER A 2 -5.01 -13.08 -22.47
C SER A 2 -5.01 -11.97 -23.53
N GLU A 3 -6.18 -11.39 -23.80
CA GLU A 3 -6.38 -10.34 -24.80
C GLU A 3 -5.85 -8.96 -24.38
N ASP A 4 -5.68 -8.69 -23.09
CA ASP A 4 -5.28 -7.37 -22.57
C ASP A 4 -3.80 -7.04 -22.85
N PHE A 5 -3.01 -8.05 -23.23
CA PHE A 5 -1.60 -7.89 -23.63
C PHE A 5 -1.40 -7.59 -25.13
N LYS A 6 -2.47 -7.48 -25.94
CA LYS A 6 -2.35 -7.19 -27.38
C LYS A 6 -1.84 -5.79 -27.70
N ARG A 7 -1.76 -4.85 -26.74
CA ARG A 7 -1.50 -3.42 -27.05
C ARG A 7 -0.09 -2.89 -26.83
N LYS A 8 0.88 -3.69 -26.37
CA LYS A 8 2.28 -3.25 -26.35
C LYS A 8 3.24 -4.37 -26.78
N THR A 9 3.82 -4.12 -27.95
CA THR A 9 5.11 -4.62 -28.45
C THR A 9 5.33 -6.15 -28.62
N THR A 10 6.05 -6.45 -29.70
CA THR A 10 6.47 -7.76 -30.21
C THR A 10 7.13 -8.61 -29.13
N ILE A 11 6.37 -9.50 -28.48
CA ILE A 11 6.87 -10.41 -27.45
C ILE A 11 6.27 -11.80 -27.69
N SER A 12 7.13 -12.82 -27.67
CA SER A 12 6.81 -14.24 -27.86
C SER A 12 5.63 -14.71 -26.99
N VAL A 13 4.78 -15.57 -27.55
CA VAL A 13 3.58 -16.15 -26.90
C VAL A 13 3.93 -16.79 -25.56
N GLU A 14 5.11 -17.41 -25.46
CA GLU A 14 5.59 -18.05 -24.22
C GLU A 14 5.85 -17.04 -23.09
N LEU A 15 6.37 -15.85 -23.40
CA LEU A 15 6.61 -14.83 -22.38
C LEU A 15 5.30 -14.22 -21.87
N ARG A 16 4.26 -14.17 -22.72
CA ARG A 16 2.91 -13.75 -22.30
C ARG A 16 2.30 -14.76 -21.34
N VAL A 17 2.43 -16.06 -21.65
CA VAL A 17 1.94 -17.14 -20.79
C VAL A 17 2.69 -17.15 -19.46
N SER A 18 4.01 -17.02 -19.46
CA SER A 18 4.81 -17.02 -18.23
C SER A 18 4.51 -15.80 -17.33
N LYS A 19 4.35 -14.60 -17.91
CA LYS A 19 3.93 -13.41 -17.17
C LYS A 19 2.52 -13.55 -16.61
N THR A 20 1.58 -14.09 -17.39
CA THR A 20 0.20 -14.33 -16.93
C THR A 20 0.17 -15.33 -15.78
N LEU A 21 0.96 -16.42 -15.86
CA LEU A 21 1.09 -17.40 -14.80
C LEU A 21 1.75 -16.81 -13.54
N GLN A 22 2.73 -15.92 -13.69
CA GLN A 22 3.35 -15.22 -12.57
C GLN A 22 2.36 -14.28 -11.87
N SER A 23 1.62 -13.46 -12.62
CA SER A 23 0.59 -12.60 -12.05
C SER A 23 -0.54 -13.41 -11.38
N LEU A 24 -0.93 -14.54 -11.96
CA LEU A 24 -1.90 -15.46 -11.37
C LEU A 24 -1.38 -16.09 -10.08
N ASN A 25 -0.12 -16.51 -10.04
CA ASN A 25 0.48 -17.08 -8.84
C ASN A 25 0.55 -16.04 -7.71
N LEU A 26 1.02 -14.83 -8.00
CA LEU A 26 1.04 -13.73 -7.02
C LEU A 26 -0.38 -13.40 -6.51
N PHE A 27 -1.39 -13.45 -7.37
CA PHE A 27 -2.78 -13.27 -6.97
C PHE A 27 -3.29 -14.40 -6.08
N LEU A 28 -3.00 -15.66 -6.42
CA LEU A 28 -3.40 -16.81 -5.61
C LEU A 28 -2.70 -16.80 -4.24
N GLU A 29 -1.42 -16.47 -4.19
CA GLU A 29 -0.64 -16.31 -2.96
C GLU A 29 -1.23 -15.19 -2.08
N SER A 30 -1.68 -14.08 -2.67
CA SER A 30 -2.36 -13.00 -1.94
C SER A 30 -3.70 -13.43 -1.28
N MET A 31 -4.27 -14.55 -1.76
CA MET A 31 -5.46 -15.21 -1.22
C MET A 31 -5.13 -16.48 -0.38
N GLY A 32 -3.85 -16.76 -0.12
CA GLY A 32 -3.41 -17.91 0.65
C GLY A 32 -3.52 -19.26 -0.08
N LYS A 33 -3.60 -19.25 -1.42
CA LYS A 33 -3.68 -20.46 -2.25
C LYS A 33 -2.39 -20.63 -3.06
N SER A 34 -1.93 -21.86 -3.21
CA SER A 34 -0.79 -22.20 -4.08
C SER A 34 -1.27 -22.57 -5.47
N ILE A 35 -0.56 -22.13 -6.52
CA ILE A 35 -0.84 -22.55 -7.90
C ILE A 35 -0.62 -24.07 -8.10
N SER A 36 0.12 -24.73 -7.21
CA SER A 36 0.33 -26.19 -7.21
C SER A 36 -0.94 -26.99 -6.90
N LEU A 37 -2.01 -26.34 -6.42
CA LEU A 37 -3.33 -26.92 -6.24
C LEU A 37 -4.16 -26.92 -7.53
N TYR A 38 -3.67 -26.27 -8.59
CA TYR A 38 -4.33 -26.14 -9.87
C TYR A 38 -3.48 -26.80 -10.96
N ASP A 39 -4.14 -27.49 -11.89
CA ASP A 39 -3.51 -28.24 -12.99
C ASP A 39 -2.99 -27.31 -14.11
N LEU A 40 -2.19 -26.31 -13.71
CA LEU A 40 -1.60 -25.32 -14.59
C LEU A 40 -0.19 -25.75 -15.01
N PRO A 41 0.21 -25.51 -16.28
CA PRO A 41 1.51 -25.91 -16.78
C PRO A 41 2.63 -25.26 -15.95
N THR A 42 3.58 -26.09 -15.49
CA THR A 42 4.73 -25.65 -14.70
C THR A 42 5.68 -24.82 -15.56
N ARG A 43 6.24 -23.75 -14.97
CA ARG A 43 7.19 -22.84 -15.61
C ARG A 43 8.32 -23.62 -16.32
N PRO A 44 8.70 -23.27 -17.57
CA PRO A 44 9.97 -23.71 -18.12
C PRO A 44 11.11 -23.10 -17.29
N THR A 45 12.00 -23.96 -16.81
CA THR A 45 13.01 -23.72 -15.77
C THR A 45 14.17 -22.81 -16.17
N ASN A 46 14.10 -22.10 -17.30
CA ASN A 46 15.25 -21.38 -17.86
C ASN A 46 14.84 -19.99 -18.33
N MET A 47 14.75 -19.02 -17.42
CA MET A 47 14.86 -17.60 -17.71
C MET A 47 15.31 -16.86 -16.45
N ASP A 48 16.60 -16.92 -16.12
CA ASP A 48 17.24 -16.15 -15.03
C ASP A 48 17.37 -14.64 -15.33
N ASN A 49 16.43 -14.08 -16.11
CA ASN A 49 16.28 -12.64 -16.33
C ASN A 49 14.84 -12.23 -16.06
N VAL A 50 14.30 -12.67 -14.92
CA VAL A 50 13.01 -12.16 -14.43
C VAL A 50 13.31 -10.78 -13.85
N ASP A 51 12.95 -9.73 -14.61
CA ASP A 51 12.71 -8.40 -14.04
C ASP A 51 12.08 -8.59 -12.67
N CYS A 52 12.73 -8.10 -11.61
CA CYS A 52 12.26 -8.20 -10.23
C CYS A 52 10.93 -7.46 -10.09
N GLU A 53 9.84 -8.12 -10.48
CA GLU A 53 8.51 -7.56 -10.46
C GLU A 53 8.09 -7.49 -8.99
N PHE A 54 7.98 -6.26 -8.47
CA PHE A 54 7.57 -6.06 -7.08
C PHE A 54 6.22 -6.74 -6.81
N PRO A 55 5.99 -7.22 -5.57
CA PRO A 55 4.69 -7.75 -5.18
C PRO A 55 3.55 -6.80 -5.53
N ARG A 56 2.36 -7.36 -5.79
CA ARG A 56 1.18 -6.60 -6.21
C ARG A 56 0.87 -5.45 -5.26
N GLU A 57 1.03 -5.65 -3.96
CA GLU A 57 0.78 -4.63 -2.93
C GLU A 57 1.68 -3.40 -3.08
N ILE A 58 2.94 -3.60 -3.48
CA ILE A 58 3.87 -2.49 -3.75
C ILE A 58 3.51 -1.79 -5.05
N GLN A 59 3.15 -2.55 -6.10
CA GLN A 59 2.69 -1.97 -7.37
C GLN A 59 1.42 -1.14 -7.19
N ASP A 60 0.44 -1.68 -6.45
CA ASP A 60 -0.80 -1.00 -6.09
C ASP A 60 -0.46 0.33 -5.40
N GLU A 61 0.40 0.32 -4.37
CA GLU A 61 0.77 1.54 -3.63
C GLU A 61 1.48 2.57 -4.52
N MET A 62 2.41 2.13 -5.37
CA MET A 62 3.14 3.01 -6.30
C MET A 62 2.24 3.59 -7.40
N SER A 63 1.12 2.93 -7.71
CA SER A 63 0.16 3.37 -8.72
C SER A 63 -0.83 4.43 -8.23
N ILE A 64 -0.91 4.65 -6.92
CA ILE A 64 -1.85 5.60 -6.31
C ILE A 64 -1.57 7.00 -6.80
N GLN A 65 -2.55 7.58 -7.49
CA GLN A 65 -2.52 8.97 -7.91
C GLN A 65 -2.86 9.87 -6.73
N ILE A 66 -2.14 10.98 -6.62
CA ILE A 66 -2.44 12.04 -5.66
C ILE A 66 -3.62 12.83 -6.25
N PRO A 67 -4.73 13.01 -5.51
CA PRO A 67 -5.83 13.86 -5.96
C PRO A 67 -5.33 15.29 -6.22
N PRO A 68 -5.85 15.99 -7.25
CA PRO A 68 -5.43 17.36 -7.56
C PRO A 68 -5.60 18.31 -6.37
N GLU A 69 -6.62 18.12 -5.54
CA GLU A 69 -6.83 18.94 -4.34
C GLU A 69 -5.74 18.77 -3.27
N ASP A 70 -5.03 17.63 -3.27
CA ASP A 70 -4.05 17.29 -2.24
C ASP A 70 -2.62 17.72 -2.59
N TYR A 71 -2.34 18.08 -3.85
CA TYR A 71 -1.01 18.56 -4.27
C TYR A 71 -0.59 19.82 -3.52
N GLU A 72 -1.54 20.72 -3.26
CA GLU A 72 -1.31 21.97 -2.54
C GLU A 72 -1.77 21.89 -1.08
N ALA A 73 -2.09 20.70 -0.55
CA ALA A 73 -2.63 20.57 0.79
C ALA A 73 -1.65 21.12 1.84
N GLU A 74 -0.34 20.98 1.62
CA GLU A 74 0.72 21.53 2.47
C GLU A 74 0.63 23.06 2.62
N LEU A 75 0.31 23.78 1.55
CA LEU A 75 0.20 25.25 1.55
C LEU A 75 -1.07 25.74 2.26
N LYS A 76 -2.07 24.87 2.40
CA LYS A 76 -3.38 25.18 2.98
C LYS A 76 -3.47 24.74 4.46
N LEU A 77 -2.40 24.19 5.02
CA LEU A 77 -2.35 23.83 6.44
C LEU A 77 -2.39 25.09 7.30
N ASN A 78 -3.16 25.05 8.39
CA ASN A 78 -3.07 26.09 9.41
C ASN A 78 -1.76 25.97 10.22
N LEU A 79 -1.45 26.98 11.03
CA LEU A 79 -0.19 27.05 11.77
C LEU A 79 0.11 25.80 12.62
N GLU A 80 -0.88 25.27 13.35
CA GLU A 80 -0.70 24.12 14.22
C GLU A 80 -0.56 22.80 13.44
N GLN A 81 -1.36 22.64 12.37
CA GLN A 81 -1.22 21.52 11.45
C GLN A 81 0.15 21.53 10.76
N HIS A 82 0.63 22.71 10.34
CA HIS A 82 1.93 22.85 9.71
C HIS A 82 3.06 22.52 10.68
N LYS A 83 2.98 22.92 11.96
CA LYS A 83 3.95 22.50 12.98
C LYS A 83 4.02 20.98 13.12
N ALA A 84 2.87 20.31 13.22
CA ALA A 84 2.80 18.85 13.29
C ALA A 84 3.36 18.20 12.01
N PHE A 85 2.98 18.73 10.84
CA PHE A 85 3.47 18.28 9.54
C PHE A 85 5.00 18.35 9.46
N SER A 86 5.58 19.53 9.74
CA SER A 86 7.02 19.73 9.68
C SER A 86 7.78 18.82 10.64
N MET A 87 7.27 18.62 11.85
CA MET A 87 7.88 17.72 12.83
C MET A 87 7.93 16.27 12.33
N ILE A 88 6.83 15.77 11.75
CA ILE A 88 6.76 14.41 11.23
C ILE A 88 7.69 14.24 10.02
N ILE A 89 7.65 15.19 9.07
CA ILE A 89 8.49 15.14 7.87
C ILE A 89 9.98 15.22 8.23
N ASP A 90 10.37 16.04 9.20
CA ASP A 90 11.75 16.14 9.67
C ASP A 90 12.27 14.81 10.25
N VAL A 91 11.45 14.11 11.04
CA VAL A 91 11.80 12.78 11.58
C VAL A 91 11.97 11.75 10.46
N ILE A 92 11.06 11.75 9.47
CA ILE A 92 11.15 10.86 8.31
C ILE A 92 12.41 11.16 7.48
N GLN A 93 12.73 12.43 7.23
CA GLN A 93 13.90 12.85 6.47
C GLN A 93 15.22 12.49 7.17
N LYS A 94 15.24 12.59 8.51
CA LYS A 94 16.38 12.15 9.34
C LYS A 94 16.51 10.63 9.42
N GLY A 95 15.61 9.86 8.81
CA GLY A 95 15.60 8.40 8.86
C GLY A 95 15.36 7.84 10.27
N LYS A 96 14.76 8.64 11.16
CA LYS A 96 14.46 8.23 12.53
C LYS A 96 13.08 7.56 12.57
N SER A 97 12.94 6.57 13.44
CA SER A 97 11.63 6.00 13.78
C SER A 97 10.94 6.87 14.83
N GLY A 98 9.62 7.06 14.71
CA GLY A 98 8.83 7.78 15.69
C GLY A 98 7.36 7.37 15.63
N ILE A 99 6.66 7.51 16.75
CA ILE A 99 5.22 7.32 16.86
C ILE A 99 4.63 8.67 17.26
N PHE A 100 3.62 9.11 16.51
CA PHE A 100 2.96 10.39 16.73
C PHE A 100 1.46 10.16 16.93
N PHE A 101 0.89 10.85 17.90
CA PHE A 101 -0.56 10.92 18.09
C PHE A 101 -1.00 12.35 17.81
N ILE A 102 -1.89 12.52 16.83
CA ILE A 102 -2.45 13.82 16.48
C ILE A 102 -3.85 13.90 17.06
N ASP A 103 -3.97 14.69 18.13
CA ASP A 103 -5.24 14.98 18.76
C ASP A 103 -5.80 16.33 18.31
N GLY A 104 -7.11 16.46 18.35
CA GLY A 104 -7.80 17.72 18.16
C GLY A 104 -9.31 17.52 18.17
N PRO A 105 -10.08 18.58 18.48
CA PRO A 105 -11.54 18.54 18.42
C PRO A 105 -12.10 18.04 17.07
N GLY A 106 -13.38 17.67 17.06
CA GLY A 106 -14.11 17.43 15.81
C GLY A 106 -14.02 18.65 14.89
N GLY A 107 -13.82 18.42 13.58
CA GLY A 107 -13.76 19.51 12.59
C GLY A 107 -12.41 20.24 12.45
N THR A 108 -11.38 19.91 13.22
CA THR A 108 -10.05 20.57 13.12
C THR A 108 -9.18 20.13 11.93
N GLY A 109 -9.74 19.39 10.98
CA GLY A 109 -9.03 19.00 9.76
C GLY A 109 -7.91 17.97 9.97
N LYS A 110 -7.97 17.11 10.99
CA LYS A 110 -6.99 16.00 11.17
C LYS A 110 -6.83 15.16 9.90
N THR A 111 -7.95 14.82 9.26
CA THR A 111 -7.95 14.09 7.98
C THR A 111 -7.26 14.87 6.87
N PHE A 112 -7.39 16.19 6.85
CA PHE A 112 -6.70 17.05 5.90
C PHE A 112 -5.18 17.02 6.10
N LEU A 113 -4.71 17.07 7.35
CA LEU A 113 -3.30 16.90 7.68
C LEU A 113 -2.76 15.53 7.23
N TYR A 114 -3.51 14.44 7.44
CA TYR A 114 -3.13 13.11 6.97
C TYR A 114 -3.03 13.03 5.44
N ARG A 115 -3.98 13.64 4.72
CA ARG A 115 -3.94 13.73 3.26
C ARG A 115 -2.71 14.50 2.78
N ALA A 116 -2.37 15.62 3.44
CA ALA A 116 -1.17 16.39 3.13
C ALA A 116 0.12 15.58 3.32
N LEU A 117 0.24 14.82 4.42
CA LEU A 117 1.39 13.94 4.67
C LEU A 117 1.53 12.85 3.60
N LEU A 118 0.42 12.20 3.25
CA LEU A 118 0.38 11.17 2.20
C LEU A 118 0.79 11.75 0.84
N ALA A 119 0.23 12.91 0.47
CA ALA A 119 0.54 13.58 -0.78
C ALA A 119 2.00 14.01 -0.87
N HIS A 120 2.57 14.56 0.20
CA HIS A 120 3.97 14.99 0.24
C HIS A 120 4.95 13.81 0.05
N LEU A 121 4.67 12.66 0.65
CA LEU A 121 5.53 11.48 0.50
C LEU A 121 5.36 10.83 -0.86
N ARG A 122 4.12 10.70 -1.35
CA ARG A 122 3.84 10.10 -2.66
C ARG A 122 4.37 10.96 -3.82
N SER A 123 4.37 12.28 -3.69
CA SER A 123 4.95 13.17 -4.72
C SER A 123 6.46 12.96 -4.87
N LYS A 124 7.11 12.53 -3.79
CA LYS A 124 8.53 12.12 -3.74
C LYS A 124 8.74 10.64 -4.07
N LYS A 125 7.71 9.92 -4.54
CA LYS A 125 7.73 8.48 -4.84
C LYS A 125 8.11 7.61 -3.63
N LEU A 126 7.82 8.07 -2.41
CA LEU A 126 7.99 7.30 -1.18
C LEU A 126 6.70 6.54 -0.86
N MET A 127 6.84 5.34 -0.30
CA MET A 127 5.70 4.53 0.15
C MET A 127 5.14 5.07 1.46
N ALA A 128 3.84 5.35 1.47
CA ALA A 128 3.12 5.88 2.62
C ALA A 128 1.75 5.19 2.74
N ILE A 129 1.63 4.32 3.74
CA ILE A 129 0.43 3.49 3.93
C ILE A 129 -0.65 4.30 4.64
N ALA A 130 -1.86 4.26 4.08
CA ALA A 130 -3.06 4.82 4.70
C ALA A 130 -4.00 3.71 5.19
N THR A 131 -4.25 3.68 6.50
CA THR A 131 -5.15 2.72 7.14
C THR A 131 -6.22 3.42 7.98
N ALA A 132 -7.41 2.83 8.08
CA ALA A 132 -8.47 3.32 8.95
C ALA A 132 -9.21 2.18 9.67
N THR A 133 -9.94 2.50 10.74
CA THR A 133 -10.74 1.50 11.47
C THR A 133 -12.02 1.10 10.72
N SER A 134 -12.61 2.01 9.94
CA SER A 134 -13.82 1.73 9.13
C SER A 134 -13.58 1.93 7.64
N GLY A 135 -14.38 1.24 6.81
CA GLY A 135 -14.30 1.35 5.35
C GLY A 135 -14.60 2.76 4.84
N VAL A 136 -15.58 3.44 5.45
CA VAL A 136 -15.92 4.83 5.11
C VAL A 136 -14.75 5.77 5.42
N ALA A 137 -14.11 5.58 6.56
CA ALA A 137 -12.94 6.36 6.96
C ALA A 137 -11.73 6.09 6.03
N ALA A 138 -11.54 4.85 5.60
CA ALA A 138 -10.50 4.47 4.64
C ALA A 138 -10.72 5.12 3.27
N ALA A 139 -11.97 5.14 2.78
CA ALA A 139 -12.32 5.69 1.47
C ALA A 139 -12.04 7.21 1.34
N ILE A 140 -11.97 7.94 2.46
CA ILE A 140 -11.65 9.36 2.47
C ILE A 140 -10.16 9.61 2.18
N MET A 141 -9.29 8.64 2.45
CA MET A 141 -7.86 8.75 2.21
C MET A 141 -7.50 8.11 0.87
N PRO A 142 -6.70 8.77 0.00
CA PRO A 142 -6.27 8.17 -1.25
C PRO A 142 -5.51 6.87 -1.00
N GLY A 143 -5.96 5.77 -1.62
CA GLY A 143 -5.41 4.43 -1.39
C GLY A 143 -5.63 3.85 0.01
N GLY A 144 -6.52 4.45 0.81
CA GLY A 144 -6.83 3.98 2.14
C GLY A 144 -7.46 2.59 2.14
N ARG A 145 -7.02 1.74 3.08
CA ARG A 145 -7.63 0.43 3.36
C ARG A 145 -8.00 0.32 4.84
N THR A 146 -8.90 -0.60 5.19
CA THR A 146 -9.14 -0.86 6.62
C THR A 146 -7.94 -1.56 7.23
N ALA A 147 -7.65 -1.32 8.51
CA ALA A 147 -6.58 -2.03 9.23
C ALA A 147 -6.77 -3.56 9.14
N HIS A 148 -8.02 -4.02 9.27
CA HIS A 148 -8.37 -5.43 9.13
C HIS A 148 -7.95 -6.02 7.77
N SER A 149 -8.28 -5.33 6.66
CA SER A 149 -7.95 -5.83 5.32
C SER A 149 -6.47 -5.69 5.00
N HIS A 150 -5.83 -4.60 5.45
CA HIS A 150 -4.43 -4.30 5.15
C HIS A 150 -3.48 -5.23 5.91
N PHE A 151 -3.75 -5.45 7.21
CA PHE A 151 -2.92 -6.30 8.05
C PHE A 151 -3.47 -7.73 8.20
N LYS A 152 -4.55 -8.12 7.52
CA LYS A 152 -5.14 -9.47 7.66
C LYS A 152 -5.44 -9.83 9.13
N ILE A 153 -5.99 -8.87 9.87
CA ILE A 153 -6.41 -9.07 11.27
C ILE A 153 -7.66 -9.96 11.25
N PRO A 154 -7.70 -11.06 12.04
CA PRO A 154 -8.89 -11.89 12.17
C PRO A 154 -10.12 -11.07 12.61
N ILE A 155 -11.29 -11.39 12.08
CA ILE A 155 -12.55 -10.70 12.47
C ILE A 155 -12.94 -11.07 13.91
N ASP A 156 -12.72 -12.34 14.28
CA ASP A 156 -12.98 -12.86 15.64
C ASP A 156 -11.71 -12.80 16.50
N ALA A 157 -11.02 -11.66 16.50
CA ALA A 157 -9.78 -11.49 17.25
C ALA A 157 -10.05 -11.44 18.78
N ASN A 158 -9.33 -12.26 19.53
CA ASN A 158 -9.21 -12.23 20.98
C ASN A 158 -7.84 -11.70 21.42
N GLU A 159 -7.56 -11.59 22.72
CA GLU A 159 -6.30 -11.05 23.25
C GLU A 159 -5.04 -11.81 22.79
N SER A 160 -5.19 -13.08 22.40
CA SER A 160 -4.12 -13.92 21.85
C SER A 160 -4.08 -13.96 20.32
N SER A 161 -4.96 -13.22 19.64
CA SER A 161 -5.07 -13.29 18.19
C SER A 161 -3.96 -12.50 17.53
N GLU A 162 -3.20 -13.20 16.70
CA GLU A 162 -2.15 -12.60 15.91
C GLU A 162 -2.63 -12.30 14.48
N CYS A 163 -2.00 -11.29 13.90
CA CYS A 163 -2.11 -10.97 12.49
C CYS A 163 -1.62 -12.17 11.64
N THR A 164 -2.44 -12.61 10.66
CA THR A 164 -2.12 -13.78 9.82
C THR A 164 -1.21 -13.44 8.62
N MET A 165 -0.64 -12.24 8.59
CA MET A 165 0.25 -11.79 7.53
C MET A 165 1.60 -12.52 7.58
N SER A 166 1.90 -13.29 6.53
CA SER A 166 3.22 -13.93 6.40
C SER A 166 4.34 -12.89 6.28
N LYS A 167 5.49 -13.16 6.92
CA LYS A 167 6.72 -12.34 6.82
C LYS A 167 7.24 -12.20 5.37
N GLN A 168 6.88 -13.15 4.51
CA GLN A 168 7.26 -13.18 3.09
C GLN A 168 6.17 -12.61 2.17
N SER A 169 5.03 -12.17 2.72
CA SER A 169 3.96 -11.57 1.92
C SER A 169 4.37 -10.22 1.33
N GLY A 170 3.75 -9.85 0.21
CA GLY A 170 3.92 -8.53 -0.39
C GLY A 170 3.48 -7.39 0.53
N ALA A 171 2.47 -7.61 1.38
CA ALA A 171 2.06 -6.66 2.41
C ALA A 171 3.15 -6.43 3.47
N ALA A 172 3.83 -7.49 3.92
CA ALA A 172 4.98 -7.36 4.82
C ALA A 172 6.15 -6.65 4.16
N GLU A 173 6.38 -6.87 2.87
CA GLU A 173 7.39 -6.13 2.12
C GLU A 173 7.04 -4.65 1.96
N LEU A 174 5.79 -4.33 1.64
CA LEU A 174 5.27 -2.97 1.59
C LEU A 174 5.51 -2.25 2.92
N LEU A 175 5.20 -2.90 4.05
CA LEU A 175 5.44 -2.34 5.39
C LEU A 175 6.92 -2.06 5.65
N ARG A 176 7.81 -3.00 5.30
CA ARG A 176 9.27 -2.80 5.47
C ARG A 176 9.81 -1.63 4.67
N ARG A 177 9.24 -1.36 3.49
CA ARG A 177 9.69 -0.28 2.61
C ARG A 177 9.02 1.07 2.88
N SER A 178 7.89 1.07 3.57
CA SER A 178 7.11 2.27 3.85
C SER A 178 7.84 3.22 4.79
N LYS A 179 7.70 4.53 4.52
CA LYS A 179 8.27 5.62 5.31
C LYS A 179 7.28 6.21 6.31
N LEU A 180 5.99 6.00 6.05
CA LEU A 180 4.90 6.46 6.90
C LEU A 180 3.79 5.43 6.90
N LEU A 181 3.17 5.24 8.06
CA LEU A 181 1.91 4.54 8.24
C LEU A 181 0.98 5.50 9.00
N VAL A 182 -0.12 5.86 8.36
CA VAL A 182 -1.19 6.64 8.99
C VAL A 182 -2.31 5.68 9.36
N GLN A 183 -2.73 5.72 10.63
CA GLN A 183 -3.91 5.03 11.12
C GLN A 183 -4.95 6.06 11.54
N PHE A 184 -6.02 6.20 10.76
CA PHE A 184 -7.14 7.06 11.12
C PHE A 184 -8.13 6.29 11.99
N ILE A 185 -8.41 6.84 13.17
CA ILE A 185 -9.39 6.33 14.12
C ILE A 185 -10.51 7.37 14.18
N LYS A 186 -11.72 6.95 13.81
CA LYS A 186 -12.90 7.77 14.02
C LYS A 186 -13.29 7.62 15.50
N HIS A 187 -13.08 8.69 16.28
CA HIS A 187 -13.69 8.84 17.60
C HIS A 187 -15.20 9.09 17.46
#